data_AF-A0A7G2F9W1-F1
#
_entry.id   AF-A0A7G2F9W1-F1
#
_cell.length_a   1.000
_cell.length_b   1.000
_cell.length_c   1.000
_cell.angle_alpha   90.00
_cell.angle_beta   90.00
_cell.angle_gamma   90.00
#
_symmetry.space_group_name_H-M   'P 1'
#
loop_
_entity.id
_entity.type
_entity.pdbx_description
1 polymer ?
#
loop_
_entity_poly.entity_id
_entity_poly.type
_entity_poly.pdbx_seq_one_letter_code
_entity_poly.pdbx_strand_id
1 'polypeptide(L)'
;MFLELFILIIEYVVPRDGLELLNFLVLLLHPRISKGAVLMEWVWNYFSDNRLSVSSGVHITNKGPLYFQHEGHSRTIVGVQRRLQGTTFTPQYNLLILDPADFTRAIEIALIEKRGWEGYLKRGAHTLKCPEYQMLYVDNGIADGEELEKLKTIDSHFVEF
;
A
#
# COMPACT_ATOMS: atom_id res chain seq x y z
N MET A 1 -15.29 -16.32 10.78
CA MET A 1 -14.17 -15.36 10.92
C MET A 1 -13.59 -15.18 9.54
N PHE A 2 -14.03 -14.14 8.82
CA PHE A 2 -13.53 -13.85 7.48
C PHE A 2 -12.29 -12.97 7.63
N LEU A 3 -11.15 -13.50 7.21
CA LEU A 3 -9.90 -12.77 7.05
C LEU A 3 -9.85 -12.37 5.58
N GLU A 4 -9.60 -11.12 5.24
CA GLU A 4 -9.30 -10.71 3.86
C GLU A 4 -7.86 -10.17 3.83
N LEU A 5 -6.98 -10.85 3.09
CA LEU A 5 -5.55 -10.54 2.96
C LEU A 5 -5.22 -10.29 1.49
N PHE A 6 -4.55 -9.17 1.21
CA PHE A 6 -4.02 -8.86 -0.12
C PHE A 6 -2.50 -9.09 -0.14
N ILE A 7 -2.01 -9.93 -1.06
CA ILE A 7 -0.57 -10.20 -1.24
C ILE A 7 -0.22 -9.88 -2.70
N LEU A 8 0.71 -8.95 -2.89
CA LEU A 8 1.35 -8.69 -4.18
C LEU A 8 2.52 -9.65 -4.38
N ILE A 9 2.51 -10.43 -5.46
CA ILE A 9 3.70 -11.12 -6.00
C ILE A 9 4.22 -10.24 -7.13
N ILE A 10 5.43 -9.68 -6.98
CA ILE A 10 6.08 -8.90 -8.04
C ILE A 10 6.86 -9.87 -8.94
N GLU A 11 6.33 -10.16 -10.13
CA GLU A 11 7.15 -10.63 -11.24
C GLU A 11 7.62 -9.41 -12.04
N TYR A 12 8.92 -9.12 -11.99
CA TYR A 12 9.52 -8.00 -12.70
C TYR A 12 9.92 -8.47 -14.11
N VAL A 13 9.24 -7.96 -15.15
CA VAL A 13 9.67 -8.12 -16.55
C VAL A 13 10.13 -6.76 -17.05
N VAL A 14 11.44 -6.63 -17.33
CA VAL A 14 12.06 -5.41 -17.87
C VAL A 14 11.82 -5.33 -19.38
N PRO A 15 11.12 -4.30 -19.91
CA PRO A 15 11.09 -4.04 -21.35
C PRO A 15 12.45 -3.51 -21.81
N ARG A 16 12.89 -3.90 -23.02
CA ARG A 16 14.25 -3.63 -23.51
C ARG A 16 14.49 -2.21 -24.03
N ASP A 17 13.46 -1.41 -24.30
CA ASP A 17 13.65 -0.13 -25.00
C ASP A 17 12.71 0.95 -24.48
N GLY A 18 13.27 2.07 -24.01
CA GLY A 18 12.56 3.34 -23.77
C GLY A 18 12.39 3.73 -22.31
N LEU A 19 12.77 4.96 -21.97
CA LEU A 19 12.41 5.59 -20.68
C LEU A 19 10.90 5.87 -20.68
N GLU A 20 10.18 5.19 -19.80
CA GLU A 20 8.72 5.26 -19.65
C GLU A 20 8.36 5.94 -18.32
N LEU A 21 7.51 6.97 -18.36
CA LEU A 21 7.10 7.69 -17.15
C LEU A 21 5.73 7.20 -16.66
N LEU A 22 5.72 6.81 -15.38
CA LEU A 22 4.57 6.29 -14.64
C LEU A 22 3.62 7.44 -14.26
N ASN A 23 2.31 7.20 -14.30
CA ASN A 23 1.32 8.13 -13.75
C ASN A 23 1.58 8.29 -12.24
N PHE A 24 1.87 9.51 -11.77
CA PHE A 24 2.15 9.78 -10.36
C PHE A 24 1.07 10.65 -9.75
N LEU A 25 0.31 10.11 -8.79
CA LEU A 25 -0.58 10.91 -7.96
C LEU A 25 -0.10 10.93 -6.51
N VAL A 26 0.23 12.12 -6.01
CA VAL A 26 0.69 12.31 -4.63
C VAL A 26 -0.49 12.67 -3.74
N LEU A 27 -0.86 11.77 -2.84
CA LEU A 27 -1.83 12.03 -1.79
C LEU A 27 -1.12 12.61 -0.57
N LEU A 28 -1.47 13.85 -0.22
CA LEU A 28 -0.95 14.53 0.96
C LEU A 28 -1.94 14.38 2.12
N LEU A 29 -1.53 13.70 3.19
CA LEU A 29 -2.38 13.45 4.36
C LEU A 29 -1.87 14.26 5.56
N HIS A 30 -2.55 15.38 5.85
CA HIS A 30 -2.26 16.22 7.02
C HIS A 30 -3.13 15.82 8.21
N PRO A 31 -2.60 15.75 9.43
CA PRO A 31 -3.28 15.03 10.47
C PRO A 31 -3.78 15.97 11.57
N ARG A 32 -5.11 16.13 11.68
CA ARG A 32 -5.86 16.37 12.94
C ARG A 32 -6.83 15.18 13.22
N ILE A 33 -7.08 14.87 14.49
CA ILE A 33 -7.25 13.53 15.16
C ILE A 33 -8.10 12.41 14.45
N SER A 34 -7.69 11.13 14.60
CA SER A 34 -8.25 9.82 14.11
C SER A 34 -7.78 9.24 12.74
N LYS A 35 -6.71 9.81 12.18
CA LYS A 35 -6.14 9.59 10.82
C LYS A 35 -5.71 8.18 10.40
N GLY A 36 -5.25 7.35 11.33
CA GLY A 36 -4.72 6.03 10.99
C GLY A 36 -5.80 5.13 10.39
N ALA A 37 -7.04 5.25 10.84
CA ALA A 37 -8.16 4.49 10.30
C ALA A 37 -8.52 4.93 8.88
N VAL A 38 -8.48 6.23 8.60
CA VAL A 38 -8.83 6.79 7.28
C VAL A 38 -7.78 6.41 6.23
N LEU A 39 -6.50 6.54 6.56
CA LEU A 39 -5.42 6.08 5.69
C LEU A 39 -5.56 4.59 5.38
N MET A 40 -5.81 3.79 6.42
CA MET A 40 -6.02 2.35 6.27
C MET A 40 -7.22 2.01 5.39
N GLU A 41 -8.31 2.75 5.51
CA GLU A 41 -9.51 2.59 4.70
C GLU A 41 -9.27 3.01 3.25
N TRP A 42 -8.52 4.08 3.01
CA TRP A 42 -8.11 4.46 1.67
C TRP A 42 -7.28 3.35 1.01
N VAL A 43 -6.28 2.83 1.72
CA VAL A 43 -5.43 1.74 1.22
C VAL A 43 -6.25 0.46 1.00
N TRP A 44 -7.22 0.20 1.88
CA TRP A 44 -8.19 -0.86 1.70
C TRP A 44 -8.94 -0.72 0.39
N ASN A 45 -9.50 0.46 0.11
CA ASN A 45 -10.25 0.70 -1.12
C ASN A 45 -9.37 0.58 -2.36
N TYR A 46 -8.13 1.08 -2.32
CA TYR A 46 -7.17 0.96 -3.42
C TYR A 46 -6.92 -0.50 -3.83
N PHE A 47 -6.56 -1.38 -2.88
CA PHE A 47 -6.29 -2.79 -3.20
C PHE A 47 -7.56 -3.62 -3.39
N SER A 48 -8.69 -3.15 -2.87
CA SER A 48 -9.99 -3.82 -3.02
C SER A 48 -10.64 -3.61 -4.38
N ASP A 49 -10.18 -2.63 -5.14
CA ASP A 49 -10.64 -2.39 -6.50
C ASP A 49 -10.11 -3.48 -7.45
N ASN A 50 -11.00 -4.00 -8.32
CA ASN A 50 -10.69 -5.03 -9.34
C ASN A 50 -10.01 -6.31 -8.80
N ARG A 51 -10.56 -6.91 -7.75
CA ARG A 51 -10.02 -8.14 -7.12
C ARG A 51 -10.05 -9.35 -8.05
N LEU A 52 -8.92 -10.03 -8.16
CA LEU A 52 -8.82 -11.39 -8.66
C LEU A 52 -8.90 -12.34 -7.45
N SER A 53 -10.01 -13.08 -7.33
CA SER A 53 -10.22 -13.99 -6.20
C SER A 53 -9.41 -15.28 -6.38
N VAL A 54 -8.53 -15.58 -5.43
CA VAL A 54 -7.66 -16.77 -5.49
C VAL A 54 -8.05 -17.83 -4.46
N SER A 55 -8.56 -17.43 -3.30
CA SER A 55 -9.05 -18.35 -2.25
C SER A 55 -9.95 -17.65 -1.24
N SER A 56 -10.60 -18.39 -0.33
CA SER A 56 -11.42 -17.82 0.73
C SER A 56 -10.58 -16.94 1.65
N GLY A 57 -10.73 -15.63 1.49
CA GLY A 57 -10.09 -14.64 2.35
C GLY A 57 -8.70 -14.16 1.92
N VAL A 58 -8.24 -14.54 0.73
CA VAL A 58 -7.04 -13.94 0.12
C VAL A 58 -7.37 -13.48 -1.30
N HIS A 59 -7.13 -12.20 -1.55
CA HIS A 59 -7.41 -11.57 -2.84
C HIS A 59 -6.10 -11.07 -3.44
N ILE A 60 -5.89 -11.34 -4.72
CA ILE A 60 -4.78 -10.76 -5.48
C ILE A 60 -5.36 -9.63 -6.33
N THR A 61 -4.61 -8.57 -6.53
CA THR A 61 -4.98 -7.45 -7.40
C THR A 61 -3.85 -7.16 -8.37
N ASN A 62 -4.18 -6.57 -9.51
CA ASN A 62 -3.21 -6.09 -10.49
C ASN A 62 -2.73 -4.66 -10.18
N LYS A 63 -3.21 -4.03 -9.10
CA LYS A 63 -2.74 -2.72 -8.65
C LYS A 63 -1.29 -2.79 -8.20
N GLY A 64 -0.52 -1.75 -8.51
CA GLY A 64 0.87 -1.61 -8.07
C GLY A 64 1.01 -1.42 -6.55
N PRO A 65 2.22 -1.56 -6.00
CA PRO A 65 2.49 -1.20 -4.62
C PRO A 65 2.43 0.32 -4.43
N LEU A 66 2.16 0.76 -3.21
CA LEU A 66 2.08 2.19 -2.87
C LEU A 66 3.40 2.65 -2.26
N TYR A 67 4.00 3.70 -2.82
CA TYR A 67 5.12 4.37 -2.19
C TYR A 67 4.61 5.21 -1.02
N PHE A 68 5.20 5.04 0.14
CA PHE A 68 4.70 5.55 1.41
C PHE A 68 5.78 6.33 2.13
N GLN A 69 5.61 7.64 2.20
CA GLN A 69 6.59 8.59 2.72
C GLN A 69 6.07 9.26 3.99
N HIS A 70 6.98 9.54 4.90
CA HIS A 70 6.83 10.58 5.91
C HIS A 70 8.16 11.29 6.08
N GLU A 71 8.23 12.30 6.95
CA GLU A 71 9.49 12.96 7.28
C GLU A 71 10.54 11.93 7.72
N GLY A 72 11.70 11.95 7.04
CA GLY A 72 12.88 11.17 7.39
C GLY A 72 12.91 9.71 6.92
N HIS A 73 11.84 9.15 6.34
CA HIS A 73 11.86 7.75 5.88
C HIS A 73 10.79 7.41 4.84
N SER A 74 11.13 6.48 3.94
CA SER A 74 10.21 5.95 2.93
C SER A 74 10.08 4.43 3.04
N ARG A 75 8.90 3.95 2.71
CA ARG A 75 8.52 2.53 2.79
C ARG A 75 7.59 2.20 1.62
N THR A 76 7.32 0.92 1.42
CA THR A 76 6.43 0.45 0.35
C THR A 76 5.29 -0.37 0.93
N ILE A 77 4.05 0.07 0.74
CA ILE A 77 2.87 -0.73 1.11
C ILE A 77 2.56 -1.70 -0.05
N VAL A 78 2.61 -2.99 0.24
CA VAL A 78 2.39 -4.07 -0.75
C VAL A 78 1.05 -4.78 -0.58
N GLY A 79 0.27 -4.37 0.41
CA GLY A 79 -1.05 -4.93 0.66
C GLY A 79 -1.63 -4.47 1.99
N VAL A 80 -2.82 -4.99 2.28
CA VAL A 80 -3.60 -4.66 3.46
C VAL A 80 -4.36 -5.89 3.93
N GLN A 81 -4.50 -6.02 5.24
CA GLN A 81 -5.31 -7.05 5.86
C GLN A 81 -6.48 -6.38 6.59
N ARG A 82 -7.70 -6.80 6.31
CA ARG A 82 -8.89 -6.43 7.10
C ARG A 82 -9.34 -7.60 7.95
N ARG A 83 -9.57 -7.32 9.23
CA ARG A 83 -10.13 -8.25 10.20
C ARG A 83 -11.31 -7.60 10.91
N LEU A 84 -12.42 -8.31 11.02
CA LEU A 84 -13.52 -7.91 11.89
C LEU A 84 -13.18 -8.35 13.32
N GLN A 85 -13.14 -7.42 14.27
CA GLN A 85 -12.87 -7.71 15.68
C GLN A 85 -14.06 -7.34 16.56
N GLY A 86 -14.27 -8.14 17.62
CA GLY A 86 -15.29 -7.90 18.63
C GLY A 86 -16.71 -8.26 18.18
N THR A 87 -17.68 -8.06 19.08
CA THR A 87 -19.11 -8.24 18.83
C THR A 87 -19.71 -7.15 17.94
N THR A 88 -19.03 -6.00 17.85
CA THR A 88 -19.44 -4.83 17.06
C THR A 88 -19.01 -4.92 15.58
N PHE A 89 -18.31 -5.99 15.18
CA PHE A 89 -17.77 -6.19 13.83
C PHE A 89 -17.00 -4.97 13.29
N THR A 90 -16.31 -4.25 14.18
CA THR A 90 -15.53 -3.08 13.77
C THR A 90 -14.33 -3.54 12.95
N PRO A 91 -14.12 -2.99 11.74
CA PRO A 91 -12.99 -3.37 10.91
C PRO A 91 -11.68 -2.86 11.53
N GLN A 92 -10.71 -3.75 11.63
CA GLN A 92 -9.32 -3.43 11.94
C GLN A 92 -8.46 -3.74 10.73
N TYR A 93 -7.53 -2.83 10.49
CA TYR A 93 -6.64 -2.89 9.35
C TYR A 93 -5.19 -3.02 9.81
N ASN A 94 -4.43 -3.83 9.08
CA ASN A 94 -2.98 -3.83 9.13
C ASN A 94 -2.44 -3.65 7.71
N LEU A 95 -1.52 -2.71 7.53
CA LEU A 95 -0.75 -2.59 6.30
C LEU A 95 0.32 -3.68 6.26
N LEU A 96 0.60 -4.19 5.06
CA LEU A 96 1.79 -4.97 4.76
C LEU A 96 2.82 -4.01 4.18
N ILE A 97 3.85 -3.69 4.94
CA ILE A 97 4.86 -2.68 4.60
C ILE A 97 6.23 -3.35 4.47
N LEU A 98 6.89 -3.12 3.33
CA LEU A 98 8.31 -3.36 3.15
C LEU A 98 9.08 -2.12 3.56
N ASP A 99 10.04 -2.28 4.47
CA ASP A 99 10.92 -1.22 4.92
C ASP A 99 12.34 -1.48 4.35
N PRO A 100 12.92 -0.56 3.58
CA PRO A 100 14.28 -0.73 3.06
C PRO A 100 15.36 -0.77 4.14
N ALA A 101 15.05 -0.32 5.37
CA ALA A 101 15.95 -0.42 6.53
C ALA A 101 15.92 -1.80 7.20
N ASP A 102 14.99 -2.68 6.84
CA ASP A 102 14.91 -4.01 7.45
C ASP A 102 16.03 -4.94 6.98
N PHE A 103 16.45 -5.83 7.89
CA PHE A 103 17.48 -6.82 7.58
C PHE A 103 16.92 -7.96 6.72
N THR A 104 17.20 -7.91 5.41
CA THR A 104 16.60 -8.77 4.38
C THR A 104 16.65 -10.28 4.70
N ARG A 105 17.77 -10.76 5.26
CA ARG A 105 17.95 -12.19 5.58
C ARG A 105 17.03 -12.69 6.71
N ALA A 106 16.73 -11.83 7.69
CA ALA A 106 15.84 -12.22 8.78
C ALA A 106 14.39 -12.34 8.29
N ILE A 107 13.98 -11.44 7.40
CA ILE A 107 12.67 -11.49 6.73
C ILE A 107 12.58 -12.75 5.87
N GLU A 108 13.60 -13.03 5.05
CA GLU A 108 13.64 -14.22 4.19
C GLU A 108 13.44 -15.51 5.00
N ILE A 109 14.19 -15.69 6.09
CA ILE A 109 14.05 -16.85 6.98
C ILE A 109 12.64 -16.92 7.56
N ALA A 110 12.11 -15.80 8.07
CA ALA A 110 10.76 -15.75 8.65
C ALA A 110 9.66 -16.10 7.65
N LEU A 111 9.82 -15.72 6.37
CA LEU A 111 8.91 -16.05 5.28
C LEU A 111 9.00 -17.53 4.88
N ILE A 112 10.21 -18.09 4.76
CA ILE A 112 10.44 -19.51 4.46
C ILE A 112 9.85 -20.40 5.56
N GLU A 113 10.12 -20.06 6.83
CA GLU A 113 9.59 -20.78 7.99
C GLU A 113 8.10 -20.49 8.25
N LYS A 114 7.54 -19.50 7.56
CA LYS A 114 6.15 -19.01 7.72
C LYS A 114 5.82 -18.65 9.17
N ARG A 115 6.79 -18.09 9.90
CA ARG A 115 6.67 -17.79 11.33
C ARG A 115 7.34 -16.46 11.65
N GLY A 116 6.62 -15.59 12.36
CA GLY A 116 7.17 -14.33 12.87
C GLY A 116 7.39 -13.25 11.80
N TRP A 117 7.07 -13.54 10.53
CA TRP A 117 7.13 -12.58 9.43
C TRP A 117 6.23 -11.36 9.67
N GLU A 118 5.17 -11.52 10.46
CA GLU A 118 4.24 -10.45 10.79
C GLU A 118 4.90 -9.29 11.52
N GLY A 119 5.92 -9.56 12.35
CA GLY A 119 6.68 -8.51 13.05
C GLY A 119 7.43 -7.60 12.08
N TYR A 120 7.89 -8.14 10.95
CA TYR A 120 8.59 -7.38 9.92
C TYR A 120 7.62 -6.63 9.02
N LEU A 121 6.53 -7.27 8.59
CA LEU A 121 5.67 -6.74 7.52
C LEU A 121 4.40 -6.03 8.02
N LYS A 122 3.80 -6.44 9.15
CA LYS A 122 2.50 -5.90 9.56
C LYS A 122 2.63 -4.62 10.38
N ARG A 123 1.89 -3.59 9.99
CA ARG A 123 1.81 -2.30 10.68
C ARG A 123 0.36 -1.91 10.91
N GLY A 124 -0.04 -1.84 12.17
CA GLY A 124 -1.38 -1.36 12.56
C GLY A 124 -1.43 0.16 12.66
N ALA A 125 -2.63 0.74 12.73
CA ALA A 125 -2.81 2.21 12.72
C ALA A 125 -2.07 2.91 13.88
N HIS A 126 -1.94 2.24 15.02
CA HIS A 126 -1.20 2.71 16.19
C HIS A 126 0.33 2.87 15.96
N THR A 127 0.87 2.26 14.90
CA THR A 127 2.27 2.40 14.51
C THR A 127 2.52 3.63 13.62
N LEU A 128 1.46 4.25 13.08
CA LEU A 128 1.55 5.41 12.21
C LEU A 128 1.54 6.71 13.03
N LYS A 129 2.70 7.09 13.57
CA LYS A 129 2.85 8.21 14.52
C LYS A 129 3.33 9.54 13.92
N CYS A 130 3.88 9.53 12.71
CA CYS A 130 4.38 10.74 12.05
C CYS A 130 3.26 11.76 11.80
N PRO A 131 3.60 13.07 11.83
CA PRO A 131 2.64 14.16 11.69
C PRO A 131 2.30 14.47 10.23
N GLU A 132 2.80 13.72 9.25
CA GLU A 132 2.34 13.80 7.88
C GLU A 132 2.72 12.49 7.21
N TYR A 133 1.85 12.02 6.32
CA TYR A 133 2.16 10.95 5.41
C TYR A 133 1.82 11.38 3.99
N GLN A 134 2.68 10.98 3.07
CA GLN A 134 2.44 11.14 1.64
C GLN A 134 2.43 9.77 1.02
N MET A 135 1.48 9.53 0.13
CA MET A 135 1.35 8.26 -0.55
C MET A 135 1.30 8.51 -2.05
N LEU A 136 2.06 7.71 -2.77
CA LEU A 136 2.15 7.78 -4.21
C LEU A 136 1.74 6.43 -4.77
N TYR A 137 0.78 6.46 -5.67
CA TYR A 137 0.36 5.30 -6.43
C TYR A 137 0.56 5.56 -7.91
N VAL A 138 0.60 4.46 -8.65
CA VAL A 138 0.67 4.47 -10.11
C VAL A 138 -0.54 3.74 -10.65
N ASP A 139 -1.21 4.36 -11.62
CA ASP A 139 -2.24 3.71 -12.40
C ASP A 139 -1.63 2.77 -13.44
N ASN A 140 -2.30 1.64 -13.67
CA ASN A 140 -1.85 0.68 -14.66
C ASN A 140 -2.03 1.25 -16.07
N GLY A 141 -0.99 1.14 -16.90
CA GLY A 141 -1.00 1.63 -18.29
C GLY A 141 0.20 2.52 -18.57
N ILE A 142 0.27 3.00 -19.81
CA ILE A 142 1.28 3.95 -20.26
C ILE A 142 0.53 5.21 -20.67
N ALA A 143 0.86 6.34 -20.08
CA ALA A 143 0.25 7.62 -20.41
C ALA A 143 0.69 8.07 -21.81
N ASP A 144 -0.26 8.49 -22.64
CA ASP A 144 0.00 9.04 -23.97
C ASP A 144 -0.79 10.34 -24.23
N GLY A 145 -0.44 11.04 -25.31
CA GLY A 145 -1.17 12.22 -25.78
C GLY A 145 -1.42 13.28 -24.70
N GLU A 146 -2.70 13.58 -24.45
CA GLU A 146 -3.13 14.57 -23.47
C GLU A 146 -2.86 14.17 -22.01
N GLU A 147 -2.84 12.86 -21.70
CA GLU A 147 -2.57 12.36 -20.36
C GLU A 147 -1.11 12.65 -19.97
N LEU A 148 -0.18 12.40 -20.89
CA LEU A 148 1.24 12.71 -20.71
C LEU A 148 1.50 14.20 -20.48
N GLU A 149 0.77 15.07 -21.18
CA GLU A 149 0.90 16.52 -20.97
C GLU A 149 0.40 16.95 -19.58
N LYS A 150 -0.65 16.30 -19.05
CA LYS A 150 -1.12 16.55 -17.68
C LYS A 150 -0.09 16.13 -16.62
N LEU A 151 0.64 15.05 -16.85
CA LEU A 151 1.70 14.56 -15.94
C LEU A 151 2.89 15.52 -15.75
N LYS A 152 3.06 16.51 -16.63
CA LYS A 152 4.07 17.56 -16.43
C LYS A 152 3.76 18.44 -15.21
N THR A 153 2.51 18.44 -14.78
CA THR A 153 2.06 19.10 -13.55
C THR A 153 1.85 18.03 -12.50
N ILE A 154 2.61 18.10 -11.40
CA ILE A 154 2.37 17.24 -10.24
C ILE A 154 1.08 17.72 -9.59
N ASP A 155 0.02 16.94 -9.73
CA ASP A 155 -1.22 17.15 -8.97
C ASP A 155 -1.11 16.46 -7.61
N SER A 156 -1.66 17.10 -6.59
CA SER A 156 -1.74 16.52 -5.26
C SER A 156 -3.17 16.66 -4.75
N HIS A 157 -3.80 15.54 -4.45
CA HIS A 157 -5.06 15.57 -3.72
C HIS A 157 -4.75 15.69 -2.24
N PHE A 158 -5.02 16.88 -1.73
CA PHE A 158 -5.05 17.11 -0.32
C PHE A 158 -6.34 16.54 0.24
N VAL A 159 -6.22 15.54 1.11
CA VAL A 159 -7.38 14.93 1.75
C VAL A 159 -7.42 15.38 3.20
N GLU A 160 -8.22 16.42 3.42
CA GLU A 160 -8.54 16.98 4.74
C GLU A 160 -9.73 16.18 5.30
N PHE A 161 -9.55 15.58 6.48
CA PHE A 161 -10.58 14.83 7.20
C PHE A 161 -10.80 15.42 8.59
#